data_AF-A0A5B2W2J5-F1
#
_entry.id   AF-A0A5B2W2J5-F1
#
_cell.length_a   1.000
_cell.length_b   1.000
_cell.length_c   1.000
_cell.angle_alpha   90.00
_cell.angle_beta   90.00
_cell.angle_gamma   90.00
#
_symmetry.space_group_name_H-M   'P 1'
#
loop_
_entity.id
_entity.type
_entity.pdbx_description
1 polymer ?
#
loop_
_entity_poly.entity_id
_entity_poly.type
_entity_poly.pdbx_seq_one_letter_code
_entity_poly.pdbx_strand_id
1 'polypeptide(L)'
;MKPVERDLLILLHEERYNEQQIQYAVKQISEMLTVVETMDYLCAVMEVVDCNKSRVSSKRSILEKVFSRKTQRPFEFVVHKN
;
A
#
# COMPACT_ATOMS: atom_id res chain seq x y z
N MET A 1 0.76 -19.73 14.99
CA MET A 1 0.11 -18.43 14.70
C MET A 1 1.21 -17.40 14.50
N LYS A 2 1.21 -16.67 13.37
CA LYS A 2 2.18 -15.60 13.15
C LYS A 2 1.83 -14.42 14.07
N PRO A 3 2.80 -13.74 14.69
CA PRO A 3 2.51 -12.65 15.62
C PRO A 3 1.89 -11.49 14.83
N VAL A 4 0.64 -11.17 15.17
CA VAL A 4 -0.05 -9.97 14.69
C VAL A 4 0.67 -8.76 15.30
N GLU A 5 1.05 -7.80 14.46
CA GLU A 5 1.83 -6.63 14.86
C GLU A 5 1.08 -5.82 15.93
N ARG A 6 1.67 -5.82 17.13
CA ARG A 6 1.19 -5.13 18.35
C ARG A 6 0.90 -3.64 18.14
N ASP A 7 1.48 -3.06 17.10
CA ASP A 7 1.55 -1.62 16.90
C ASP A 7 0.20 -1.03 16.46
N LEU A 8 -0.68 -1.83 15.84
CA LEU A 8 -2.06 -1.44 15.52
C LEU A 8 -2.95 -1.30 16.77
N LEU A 9 -2.65 -2.02 17.85
CA LEU A 9 -3.44 -2.01 19.08
C LEU A 9 -3.17 -0.78 19.94
N ILE A 10 -2.02 -0.13 19.79
CA ILE A 10 -1.63 1.05 20.58
C ILE A 10 -2.32 2.33 20.08
N LEU A 11 -2.67 2.38 18.78
CA LEU A 11 -3.31 3.55 18.16
C LEU A 11 -4.79 3.71 18.53
N LEU A 12 -5.43 2.63 19.01
CA LEU A 12 -6.85 2.59 19.36
C LEU A 12 -7.01 2.78 20.87
N HIS A 13 -6.79 4.00 21.33
CA HIS A 13 -6.89 4.40 22.73
C HIS A 13 -8.35 4.43 23.23
N GLU A 14 -9.04 3.28 23.21
CA GLU A 14 -10.29 3.03 23.93
C GLU A 14 -10.25 1.63 24.55
N GLU A 15 -10.97 1.45 25.65
CA GLU A 15 -11.00 0.26 26.51
C GLU A 15 -10.73 -1.06 25.77
N ARG A 16 -9.68 -1.78 26.21
CA ARG A 16 -9.12 -3.00 25.59
C ARG A 16 -10.18 -3.78 24.79
N TYR A 17 -10.17 -3.60 23.48
CA TYR A 17 -10.98 -4.41 22.58
C TYR A 17 -10.75 -5.90 22.90
N ASN A 18 -11.84 -6.64 23.06
CA ASN A 18 -11.74 -8.09 23.13
C ASN A 18 -11.36 -8.65 21.76
N GLU A 19 -10.87 -9.89 21.74
CA GLU A 19 -10.36 -10.53 20.52
C GLU A 19 -11.39 -10.52 19.37
N GLN A 20 -12.68 -10.69 19.66
CA GLN A 20 -13.73 -10.67 18.64
C GLN A 20 -13.90 -9.30 18.01
N GLN A 21 -13.84 -8.24 18.81
CA GLN A 21 -13.91 -6.86 18.31
C GLN A 21 -12.70 -6.50 17.45
N ILE A 22 -11.51 -6.97 17.84
CA ILE A 22 -10.29 -6.82 17.03
C ILE A 22 -10.46 -7.53 15.68
N GLN A 23 -10.90 -8.80 15.67
CA GLN A 23 -11.11 -9.55 14.44
C GLN A 23 -12.15 -8.89 13.53
N TYR A 24 -13.21 -8.33 14.12
CA TYR A 24 -14.22 -7.58 13.37
C TYR A 24 -13.64 -6.33 12.72
N ALA A 25 -12.88 -5.51 13.47
CA ALA A 25 -12.23 -4.32 12.94
C ALA A 25 -11.22 -4.66 11.83
N VAL A 26 -10.40 -5.70 12.03
CA VAL A 26 -9.46 -6.19 11.02
C VAL A 26 -10.19 -6.63 9.75
N LYS A 27 -11.30 -7.36 9.89
CA LYS A 27 -12.12 -7.77 8.75
C LYS A 27 -12.67 -6.56 7.98
N GLN A 28 -13.20 -5.55 8.67
CA GLN A 28 -13.72 -4.34 8.02
C GLN A 28 -12.62 -3.59 7.26
N ILE A 29 -11.44 -3.42 7.87
CA ILE A 29 -10.28 -2.80 7.20
C ILE A 29 -9.86 -3.63 5.97
N SER A 30 -9.77 -4.96 6.12
CA SER A 30 -9.42 -5.83 5.01
C SER A 30 -10.42 -5.75 3.85
N GLU A 31 -11.73 -5.73 4.14
CA GLU A 31 -12.78 -5.58 3.13
C GLU A 31 -12.66 -4.24 2.39
N MET A 32 -12.40 -3.14 3.12
CA MET A 32 -12.17 -1.82 2.53
C MET A 32 -10.93 -1.78 1.64
N LEU A 33 -9.82 -2.36 2.09
CA LEU A 33 -8.55 -2.34 1.36
C LEU A 33 -8.57 -3.25 0.12
N THR A 34 -9.30 -4.38 0.17
CA THR A 34 -9.36 -5.34 -0.95
C THR A 34 -9.85 -4.70 -2.26
N VAL A 35 -10.69 -3.66 -2.19
CA VAL A 35 -11.19 -2.95 -3.38
C VAL A 35 -10.12 -2.10 -4.07
N VAL A 36 -9.15 -1.60 -3.31
CA VAL A 36 -8.14 -0.63 -3.78
C VAL A 36 -6.73 -1.19 -3.89
N GLU A 37 -6.43 -2.30 -3.21
CA GLU A 37 -5.13 -3.00 -3.28
C GLU A 37 -4.97 -3.85 -4.55
N THR A 38 -5.50 -3.37 -5.67
CA THR A 38 -5.36 -4.01 -6.98
C THR A 38 -4.29 -3.30 -7.81
N MET A 39 -3.57 -4.07 -8.64
CA MET A 39 -2.61 -3.50 -9.58
C MET A 39 -3.28 -2.53 -10.56
N ASP A 40 -4.54 -2.77 -10.89
CA ASP A 40 -5.37 -1.88 -11.71
C ASP A 40 -5.54 -0.51 -11.06
N TYR A 41 -5.96 -0.47 -9.80
CA TYR A 41 -6.16 0.76 -9.05
C TYR A 41 -4.83 1.50 -8.84
N LEU A 42 -3.78 0.79 -8.42
CA LEU A 42 -2.43 1.36 -8.27
C LEU A 42 -1.93 1.99 -9.57
N CYS A 43 -2.08 1.31 -10.71
CA CYS A 43 -1.65 1.85 -12.00
C CYS A 43 -2.49 3.05 -12.46
N ALA A 44 -3.75 3.13 -12.05
CA ALA A 44 -4.63 4.25 -12.37
C ALA A 44 -4.20 5.54 -11.65
N VAL A 45 -3.86 5.45 -10.37
CA VAL A 45 -3.63 6.62 -9.50
C VAL A 45 -2.16 6.99 -9.30
N MET A 46 -1.22 6.07 -9.55
CA MET A 46 0.22 6.29 -9.33
C MET A 46 0.98 6.58 -10.62
N GLU A 47 2.10 7.27 -10.50
CA GLU A 47 3.09 7.45 -11.57
C GLU A 47 4.51 7.27 -11.06
N VAL A 48 5.45 7.04 -11.99
CA VAL A 48 6.86 6.88 -11.69
C VAL A 48 7.62 8.12 -12.15
N VAL A 49 8.35 8.75 -11.24
CA VAL A 49 9.30 9.83 -11.50
C VAL A 49 10.70 9.24 -11.47
N ASP A 50 11.32 9.08 -12.65
CA ASP A 50 12.71 8.64 -12.81
C ASP A 50 13.59 9.87 -13.02
N CYS A 51 14.22 10.34 -11.95
CA CYS A 51 15.11 11.51 -11.99
C CYS A 51 16.40 11.22 -12.76
N ASN A 52 16.87 9.97 -12.79
CA ASN A 52 18.05 9.58 -13.57
C ASN A 52 17.83 9.81 -15.07
N LYS A 53 16.57 9.75 -15.52
CA LYS A 53 16.16 9.98 -16.92
C LYS A 53 15.37 11.27 -17.11
N SER A 54 15.21 12.07 -16.05
CA SER A 54 14.36 13.27 -16.05
C SER A 54 12.98 13.02 -16.67
N ARG A 55 12.34 11.91 -16.30
CA ARG A 55 11.10 11.44 -16.93
C ARG A 55 10.04 11.06 -15.90
N VAL A 56 8.81 11.49 -16.16
CA VAL A 56 7.61 11.03 -15.46
C VAL A 56 6.81 10.08 -16.35
N SER A 57 6.27 9.00 -15.79
CA SER A 57 5.51 8.01 -16.54
C SER A 57 4.39 7.37 -15.73
N SER A 58 3.17 7.53 -16.25
CA SER A 58 1.96 6.84 -15.81
C SER A 58 1.68 5.52 -16.55
N LYS A 59 2.59 5.04 -17.41
CA LYS A 59 2.35 3.82 -18.21
C LYS A 59 2.28 2.59 -17.32
N ARG A 60 1.18 1.84 -17.43
CA ARG A 60 0.93 0.58 -16.69
C ARG A 60 2.11 -0.40 -16.74
N SER A 61 2.63 -0.69 -17.92
CA SER A 61 3.76 -1.63 -18.09
C SER A 61 5.06 -1.17 -17.42
N ILE A 62 5.20 0.13 -17.14
CA ILE A 62 6.33 0.67 -16.38
C ILE A 62 6.05 0.56 -14.89
N LEU A 63 4.85 0.91 -14.44
CA LEU A 63 4.42 0.78 -13.04
C LEU A 63 4.47 -0.68 -12.57
N GLU A 64 3.90 -1.62 -13.32
CA GLU A 64 3.97 -3.06 -13.01
C GLU A 64 5.42 -3.53 -12.86
N LYS A 65 6.31 -3.10 -13.76
CA LYS A 65 7.74 -3.40 -13.69
C LYS A 65 8.44 -2.73 -12.52
N VAL A 66 7.95 -1.62 -12.01
CA VAL A 66 8.52 -0.94 -10.83
C VAL A 66 8.04 -1.65 -9.57
N PHE A 67 6.75 -1.94 -9.45
CA PHE A 67 6.17 -2.68 -8.33
C PHE A 67 6.66 -4.14 -8.23
N SER A 68 6.99 -4.79 -9.36
CA SER A 68 7.51 -6.16 -9.35
C SER A 68 8.99 -6.27 -8.98
N ARG A 69 9.73 -5.16 -8.85
CA ARG A 69 11.16 -5.21 -8.52
C ARG A 69 11.37 -5.59 -7.07
N LYS A 70 12.32 -6.49 -6.84
CA LYS A 70 12.79 -6.84 -5.49
C LYS A 70 13.64 -5.73 -4.85
N THR A 71 14.26 -4.89 -5.68
CA THR A 71 15.15 -3.82 -5.23
C THR A 71 14.74 -2.49 -5.86
N GLN A 72 14.70 -1.45 -5.03
CA GLN A 72 14.39 -0.09 -5.44
C GLN A 72 15.58 0.51 -6.20
N ARG A 73 15.31 1.33 -7.22
CA ARG A 73 16.35 2.10 -7.89
C ARG A 73 16.57 3.43 -7.18
N PRO A 74 17.81 3.91 -7.06
CA PRO A 74 18.05 5.24 -6.53
C PRO A 74 17.43 6.29 -7.46
N PHE A 75 16.86 7.34 -6.87
CA PHE A 75 16.25 8.47 -7.57
C PHE A 75 15.11 8.10 -8.55
N GLU A 76 14.44 6.97 -8.30
CA GLU A 76 13.19 6.59 -8.93
C GLU A 76 12.10 6.58 -7.85
N PHE A 77 11.04 7.36 -8.03
CA PHE A 77 9.99 7.55 -7.05
C PHE A 77 8.65 7.12 -7.62
N VAL A 78 7.83 6.46 -6.80
CA VAL A 78 6.43 6.18 -7.12
C VAL A 78 5.59 7.18 -6.36
N VAL A 79 4.88 8.05 -7.09
CA VAL A 79 4.11 9.17 -6.51
C VAL A 79 2.65 9.04 -6.91
N HIS A 80 1.78 9.55 -6.05
CA HIS A 80 0.36 9.68 -6.36
C HIS A 80 0.16 10.86 -7.32
N LYS A 81 -0.70 10.74 -8.34
CA LYS A 81 -0.91 11.78 -9.36
C LYS A 81 -1.72 13.00 -8.88
N ASN A 82 -2.27 12.95 -7.66
CA ASN A 82 -3.06 14.03 -7.05
C ASN A 82 -2.26 14.79 -6.02
#